data_AF-A0A7C3ZS80-F1
#
_entry.id   AF-A0A7C3ZS80-F1
#
_cell.length_a   1.000
_cell.length_b   1.000
_cell.length_c   1.000
_cell.angle_alpha   90.00
_cell.angle_beta   90.00
_cell.angle_gamma   90.00
#
_symmetry.space_group_name_H-M   'P 1'
#
loop_
_entity.id
_entity.type
_entity.pdbx_description
1 polymer ?
#
loop_
_entity_poly.entity_id
_entity_poly.type
_entity_poly.pdbx_seq_one_letter_code
_entity_poly.pdbx_strand_id
1 'polypeptide(L)'
;MFTGVFYHPSFSRRSYLTQGTRLMDFPDAFAEIESPRLRIIESPPVDEMLLLKVHTEEHIERVKMDHLCSTAWHSAGGVVKA
;
A
#
# COMPACT_ATOMS: atom_id res chain seq x y z
N MET A 1 19.02 -11.04 -10.24
CA MET A 1 17.93 -11.25 -9.26
C MET A 1 17.99 -10.11 -8.25
N PHE A 2 16.85 -9.48 -7.97
CA PHE A 2 16.74 -8.40 -6.99
C PHE A 2 15.51 -8.67 -6.09
N THR A 3 15.52 -8.09 -4.89
CA THR A 3 14.38 -8.08 -3.96
C THR A 3 13.60 -6.79 -4.17
N GLY A 4 12.33 -6.91 -4.55
CA GLY A 4 11.43 -5.78 -4.67
C GLY A 4 10.80 -5.43 -3.33
N VAL A 5 10.72 -4.13 -3.01
CA VAL A 5 9.97 -3.61 -1.87
C VAL A 5 8.87 -2.72 -2.42
N PHE A 6 7.62 -3.12 -2.22
CA PHE A 6 6.45 -2.37 -2.69
C PHE A 6 6.06 -1.30 -1.69
N TYR A 7 6.10 -0.04 -2.12
CA TYR A 7 5.84 1.12 -1.29
C TYR A 7 5.00 2.16 -2.03
N HIS A 8 4.13 2.87 -1.31
CA HIS A 8 3.46 4.06 -1.83
C HIS A 8 3.61 5.21 -0.82
N PRO A 9 3.88 6.46 -1.26
CA PRO A 9 4.14 7.59 -0.35
C PRO A 9 3.01 7.91 0.64
N SER A 10 1.79 7.41 0.39
CA SER A 10 0.68 7.58 1.34
C SER A 10 0.81 6.71 2.59
N PHE A 11 1.63 5.65 2.57
CA PHE A 11 1.78 4.73 3.71
C PHE A 11 2.41 5.39 4.93
N SER A 12 3.26 6.39 4.74
CA SER A 12 3.85 7.18 5.82
C SER A 12 2.90 8.22 6.42
N ARG A 13 1.72 8.43 5.81
CA ARG A 13 0.71 9.39 6.27
C ARG A 13 -0.31 8.71 7.19
N ARG A 14 -0.94 9.50 8.07
CA ARG A 14 -2.05 9.06 8.94
C ARG A 14 -3.26 8.65 8.12
N SER A 15 -3.27 7.39 7.70
CA SER A 15 -4.27 6.77 6.83
C SER A 15 -4.62 5.35 7.27
N TYR A 16 -4.38 5.04 8.54
CA TYR A 16 -4.65 3.73 9.12
C TYR A 16 -5.57 3.89 10.33
N LEU A 17 -6.56 3.00 10.45
CA LEU A 17 -7.55 2.97 11.53
C LEU A 17 -6.94 2.74 12.93
N THR A 18 -5.71 2.22 13.02
CA THR A 18 -5.15 1.70 14.27
C THR A 18 -3.92 2.46 14.77
N GLN A 19 -2.93 2.76 13.91
CA GLN A 19 -1.77 3.61 14.24
C GLN A 19 -1.18 4.26 12.98
N GLY A 20 -1.59 5.51 12.71
CA GLY A 20 -1.24 6.24 11.48
C GLY A 20 0.22 6.69 11.34
N THR A 21 1.12 6.35 12.26
CA THR A 21 2.52 6.78 12.24
C THR A 21 3.51 5.62 12.13
N ARG A 22 3.04 4.36 12.04
CA ARG A 22 3.91 3.18 12.02
C ARG A 22 4.96 3.20 10.91
N LEU A 23 4.64 3.82 9.79
CA LEU A 23 5.50 3.88 8.60
C LEU A 23 5.98 5.31 8.30
N MET A 24 5.94 6.21 9.28
CA MET A 24 6.21 7.63 9.05
C MET A 24 7.63 7.92 8.53
N ASP A 25 8.60 7.10 8.91
CA ASP A 25 10.01 7.25 8.52
C ASP A 25 10.33 6.58 7.17
N PHE A 26 9.36 5.95 6.53
CA PHE A 26 9.53 5.34 5.21
C PHE A 26 9.18 6.34 4.10
N PRO A 27 9.87 6.26 2.94
CA PRO A 27 10.85 5.24 2.56
C PRO A 27 12.28 5.52 3.05
N ASP A 28 12.55 6.64 3.71
CA ASP A 28 13.91 7.08 4.06
C ASP A 28 14.66 6.07 4.94
N ALA A 29 13.96 5.33 5.80
CA ALA A 29 14.52 4.22 6.57
C ALA A 29 15.16 3.11 5.72
N PHE A 30 14.86 3.01 4.41
CA PHE A 30 15.54 2.07 3.51
C PHE A 30 16.99 2.47 3.20
N ALA A 31 17.38 3.73 3.44
CA ALA A 31 18.75 4.20 3.24
C ALA A 31 19.78 3.35 4.00
N GLU A 32 19.42 2.80 5.17
CA GLU A 32 20.29 1.95 5.98
C GLU A 32 20.60 0.59 5.35
N ILE A 33 19.78 0.14 4.40
CA ILE A 33 19.89 -1.17 3.75
C ILE A 33 19.98 -1.08 2.23
N GLU A 34 20.30 0.11 1.70
CA GLU A 34 20.43 0.35 0.27
C GLU A 34 21.45 -0.61 -0.37
N SER A 35 21.02 -1.24 -1.46
CA SER A 35 21.82 -2.23 -2.17
C SER A 35 21.41 -2.25 -3.64
N PRO A 36 22.33 -2.52 -4.58
CA PRO A 36 21.98 -2.78 -5.99
C PRO A 36 21.01 -3.95 -6.18
N ARG A 37 20.84 -4.80 -5.15
CA ARG A 37 19.91 -5.93 -5.13
C ARG A 37 18.56 -5.60 -4.51
N LEU A 38 18.33 -4.39 -4.00
CA LEU A 38 17.06 -3.95 -3.45
C LEU A 38 16.48 -2.87 -4.37
N ARG A 39 15.21 -2.99 -4.73
CA ARG A 39 14.49 -1.97 -5.51
C ARG A 39 13.18 -1.63 -4.84
N ILE A 40 13.01 -0.35 -4.55
CA ILE A 40 11.72 0.18 -4.14
C ILE A 40 10.86 0.31 -5.41
N ILE A 41 9.71 -0.33 -5.41
CA ILE A 41 8.75 -0.32 -6.50
C ILE A 41 7.49 0.36 -6.00
N GLU A 42 6.95 1.28 -6.79
CA GLU A 42 5.69 1.92 -6.42
C GLU A 42 4.53 0.90 -6.44
N SER A 43 3.78 0.86 -5.33
CA SER A 43 2.58 0.05 -5.21
C SER A 43 1.43 0.68 -6.00
N PRO A 44 0.93 0.03 -7.07
CA PRO A 44 -0.23 0.51 -7.78
C PRO A 44 -1.50 0.33 -6.93
N PRO A 45 -2.61 1.00 -7.27
CA PRO A 45 -3.91 0.60 -6.76
C PRO A 45 -4.27 -0.81 -7.28
N VAL A 46 -4.99 -1.58 -6.48
CA VAL A 46 -5.55 -2.88 -6.90
C VAL A 46 -6.68 -2.69 -7.92
N ASP A 47 -6.80 -3.64 -8.86
CA ASP A 47 -7.94 -3.73 -9.77
C ASP A 47 -9.22 -4.09 -8.99
N GLU A 48 -10.27 -3.29 -9.16
CA GLU A 48 -11.56 -3.49 -8.50
C GLU A 48 -12.18 -4.87 -8.81
N MET A 49 -11.94 -5.42 -10.00
CA MET A 49 -12.39 -6.77 -10.36
C MET A 49 -11.75 -7.86 -9.47
N LEU A 50 -10.55 -7.63 -8.92
CA LEU A 50 -9.92 -8.53 -7.96
C LEU A 50 -10.55 -8.39 -6.58
N LEU A 51 -10.93 -7.18 -6.18
CA LEU A 51 -11.62 -6.95 -4.91
C LEU A 51 -13.00 -7.61 -4.88
N LEU A 52 -13.74 -7.54 -5.99
CA LEU A 52 -15.07 -8.16 -6.13
C LEU A 52 -15.05 -9.70 -6.03
N LYS A 53 -13.87 -10.34 -6.09
CA LYS A 53 -13.74 -11.78 -5.82
C LYS A 53 -13.82 -12.12 -4.32
N VAL A 54 -13.66 -11.14 -3.44
CA VAL A 54 -13.55 -11.32 -1.98
C VAL A 54 -14.53 -10.44 -1.21
N HIS A 55 -14.83 -9.25 -1.73
CA HIS A 55 -15.67 -8.24 -1.11
C HIS A 55 -16.93 -7.97 -1.94
N THR A 56 -17.99 -7.49 -1.28
CA THR A 56 -19.21 -7.04 -1.96
C THR A 56 -19.05 -5.64 -2.55
N GLU A 57 -19.83 -5.32 -3.57
CA GLU A 57 -19.91 -3.96 -4.14
C GLU A 57 -20.21 -2.91 -3.05
N GLU A 58 -21.18 -3.19 -2.18
CA GLU A 58 -21.54 -2.29 -1.07
C GLU A 58 -20.35 -2.01 -0.15
N HIS A 59 -19.54 -3.03 0.18
CA HIS A 59 -18.35 -2.84 1.01
C HIS A 59 -17.35 -1.92 0.30
N ILE A 60 -17.09 -2.17 -0.98
CA ILE A 60 -16.15 -1.39 -1.78
C ILE A 60 -16.57 0.08 -1.84
N GLU A 61 -17.85 0.37 -2.10
CA GLU A 61 -18.36 1.74 -2.13
C GLU A 61 -18.22 2.45 -0.77
N ARG A 62 -18.48 1.74 0.33
CA ARG A 62 -18.26 2.29 1.68
C ARG A 62 -16.80 2.63 1.94
N VAL A 63 -15.87 1.77 1.48
CA VAL A 63 -14.42 2.00 1.61
C VAL A 63 -13.96 3.18 0.76
N LYS A 64 -14.52 3.39 -0.45
CA LYS A 64 -14.23 4.56 -1.29
C LYS A 64 -14.61 5.88 -0.60
N MET A 65 -15.66 5.86 0.22
CA MET A 65 -16.13 7.04 0.97
C MET A 65 -15.37 7.31 2.28
N ASP A 66 -14.60 6.34 2.79
CA ASP A 66 -13.87 6.48 4.05
C ASP A 66 -12.43 6.97 3.82
N HIS A 67 -12.16 8.23 4.20
CA HIS A 67 -10.84 8.83 4.09
C HIS A 67 -9.76 8.08 4.88
N LEU A 68 -10.12 7.36 5.94
CA LEU A 68 -9.19 6.52 6.71
C LEU A 68 -8.79 5.24 5.98
N CYS A 69 -9.48 4.88 4.90
CA CYS A 69 -9.16 3.71 4.08
C CYS A 69 -8.50 4.08 2.74
N SER A 70 -8.18 5.36 2.52
CA SER A 70 -7.62 5.89 1.27
C SER A 70 -6.34 5.20 0.78
N THR A 71 -5.62 4.50 1.66
CA THR A 71 -4.36 3.80 1.33
C THR A 71 -4.50 2.30 1.15
N ALA A 72 -5.66 1.71 1.50
CA ALA A 72 -5.91 0.28 1.41
C ALA A 72 -5.76 -0.24 -0.04
N TRP A 73 -6.17 0.56 -1.02
CA TRP A 73 -6.08 0.25 -2.45
C TRP A 73 -4.64 0.00 -2.91
N HIS A 74 -3.71 0.86 -2.50
CA HIS A 74 -2.28 0.71 -2.82
C HIS A 74 -1.63 -0.40 -2.00
N SER A 75 -2.09 -0.64 -0.76
CA SER A 75 -1.62 -1.75 0.05
C SER A 75 -1.94 -3.10 -0.62
N ALA A 76 -3.17 -3.28 -1.09
CA ALA A 76 -3.58 -4.48 -1.79
C ALA A 76 -2.90 -4.61 -3.17
N GLY A 77 -2.80 -3.52 -3.93
CA GLY A 77 -2.22 -3.56 -5.28
C GLY A 77 -0.72 -3.83 -5.28
N GLY A 78 0.01 -3.38 -4.25
CA GLY A 78 1.41 -3.76 -4.04
C GLY A 78 1.58 -5.27 -3.86
N VAL A 79 0.71 -5.92 -3.07
CA VAL A 79 0.75 -7.38 -2.86
C VAL A 79 0.40 -8.15 -4.13
N VAL A 80 -0.59 -7.69 -4.90
CA VAL A 80 -0.98 -8.34 -6.17
C VAL A 80 0.14 -8.28 -7.21
N LYS A 81 0.95 -7.21 -7.21
CA LYS A 81 2.03 -7.01 -8.18
C LYS A 81 3.34 -7.73 -7.81
N ALA A 82 3.51 -8.11 -6.55
CA ALA A 82 4.72 -8.76 -6.03
C ALA A 82 4.86 -10.21 -6.54
#